data_AF-A0A7R7YQQ0-F1
#
_entry.id   AF-A0A7R7YQQ0-F1
#
_cell.length_a   1.000
_cell.length_b   1.000
_cell.length_c   1.000
_cell.angle_alpha   90.00
_cell.angle_beta   90.00
_cell.angle_gamma   90.00
#
_symmetry.space_group_name_H-M   'P 1'
#
loop_
_entity.id
_entity.type
_entity.pdbx_description
1 polymer ?
#
loop_
_entity_poly.entity_id
_entity_poly.type
_entity_poly.pdbx_seq_one_letter_code
_entity_poly.pdbx_strand_id
1 'polypeptide(L)'
;MHAESGSGSVWPMVARDDEFRRALAALDASAQVRGVVLVGEAGVGKSTLVRTLAKTLESDKRTVWFVLGTETGRDVPFGAFYRLVPPDTAHEPP
;
A
#
# COMPACT_ATOMS: atom_id res chain seq x y z
N MET A 1 39.11 3.13 -9.32
CA MET A 1 39.04 2.73 -7.90
C MET A 1 38.36 3.85 -7.12
N HIS A 2 37.04 3.80 -6.97
CA HIS A 2 36.31 4.56 -5.95
C HIS A 2 35.14 3.68 -5.47
N ALA A 3 35.07 3.57 -4.15
CA ALA A 3 34.28 2.62 -3.40
C ALA A 3 32.87 3.16 -3.08
N GLU A 4 31.95 2.19 -3.02
CA GLU A 4 30.79 2.05 -2.13
C GLU A 4 29.79 3.21 -1.93
N SER A 5 28.52 2.89 -2.19
CA SER A 5 27.39 3.44 -1.43
C SER A 5 26.29 2.38 -1.38
N GLY A 6 26.14 1.77 -0.20
CA GLY A 6 25.02 0.89 0.11
C GLY A 6 23.71 1.65 0.00
N SER A 7 22.94 1.37 -1.05
CA SER A 7 21.54 1.71 -1.10
C SER A 7 20.80 0.38 -1.24
N GLY A 8 20.00 0.04 -0.22
CA GLY A 8 19.22 -1.19 -0.20
C GLY A 8 18.48 -1.32 -1.52
N SER A 9 18.78 -2.39 -2.25
CA SER A 9 18.37 -2.56 -3.64
C SER A 9 16.84 -2.41 -3.74
N VAL A 10 16.42 -1.22 -4.19
CA VAL A 10 15.10 -1.06 -4.77
C VAL A 10 15.16 -1.91 -6.03
N TRP A 11 14.53 -3.08 -5.97
CA TRP A 11 14.45 -3.96 -7.12
C TRP A 11 13.86 -3.15 -8.28
N PRO A 12 14.59 -2.96 -9.39
CA PRO A 12 14.07 -2.18 -10.51
C PRO A 12 12.81 -2.90 -11.01
N MET A 13 11.69 -2.19 -10.96
CA MET A 13 10.43 -2.68 -11.48
C MET A 13 10.46 -2.59 -13.00
N VAL A 14 10.96 -3.64 -13.65
CA VAL A 14 10.99 -3.67 -15.12
C VAL A 14 9.56 -3.84 -15.65
N ALA A 15 9.14 -2.95 -16.56
CA ALA A 15 7.89 -3.01 -17.32
C ALA A 15 6.55 -2.85 -16.55
N ARG A 16 6.54 -2.18 -15.40
CA ARG A 16 5.30 -1.91 -14.61
C ARG A 16 4.96 -0.42 -14.40
N ASP A 17 5.60 0.45 -15.19
CA ASP A 17 5.50 1.91 -15.01
C ASP A 17 4.09 2.45 -15.24
N ASP A 18 3.34 1.89 -16.19
CA ASP A 18 1.98 2.33 -16.48
C ASP A 18 0.99 1.94 -15.39
N GLU A 19 1.17 0.77 -14.77
CA GLU A 19 0.35 0.33 -13.64
C GLU A 19 0.65 1.15 -12.39
N PHE A 20 1.93 1.44 -12.16
CA PHE A 20 2.37 2.32 -11.09
C PHE A 20 1.79 3.73 -11.24
N ARG A 21 1.90 4.33 -12.42
CA ARG A 21 1.39 5.69 -12.69
C ARG A 21 -0.13 5.78 -12.56
N ARG A 22 -0.86 4.78 -13.07
CA ARG A 22 -2.32 4.70 -12.91
C ARG A 22 -2.73 4.56 -11.45
N ALA A 23 -1.99 3.75 -10.68
CA ALA A 23 -2.26 3.58 -9.26
C ALA A 23 -2.02 4.88 -8.48
N LEU A 24 -0.93 5.61 -8.74
CA LEU A 24 -0.69 6.92 -8.13
C LEU A 24 -1.80 7.92 -8.46
N ALA A 25 -2.20 8.02 -9.74
CA ALA A 25 -3.26 8.93 -10.16
C ALA A 25 -4.60 8.63 -9.46
N ALA A 26 -4.92 7.35 -9.24
CA ALA A 26 -6.12 6.93 -8.51
C ALA A 26 -6.02 7.09 -6.97
N LEU A 27 -4.84 7.41 -6.43
CA LEU A 27 -4.64 7.66 -5.00
C LEU A 27 -4.44 9.14 -4.67
N ASP A 28 -4.48 10.01 -5.69
CA ASP A 28 -4.45 11.45 -5.54
C ASP A 28 -5.70 11.95 -4.80
N ALA A 29 -5.54 13.00 -3.97
CA ALA A 29 -6.63 13.56 -3.19
C ALA A 29 -7.77 14.14 -4.05
N SER A 30 -7.43 14.63 -5.25
CA SER A 30 -8.36 15.22 -6.22
C SER A 30 -9.06 14.18 -7.11
N ALA A 31 -8.66 12.90 -7.03
CA ALA A 31 -9.22 11.85 -7.86
C ALA A 31 -10.66 11.48 -7.45
N GLN A 32 -11.49 11.21 -8.46
CA GLN A 32 -12.86 10.72 -8.27
C GLN A 32 -12.89 9.31 -7.67
N VAL A 33 -11.92 8.48 -8.06
CA VAL A 33 -11.69 7.15 -7.50
C VAL A 33 -10.51 7.24 -6.54
N ARG A 34 -10.61 6.61 -5.36
CA ARG A 34 -9.60 6.69 -4.29
C ARG A 34 -9.01 5.34 -3.86
N GLY A 35 -9.18 4.31 -4.69
CA GLY A 35 -8.79 2.94 -4.37
C GLY A 35 -8.25 2.21 -5.60
N VAL A 36 -7.30 1.32 -5.36
CA VAL A 36 -6.66 0.50 -6.40
C VAL A 36 -6.69 -0.95 -5.96
N VAL A 37 -7.15 -1.83 -6.84
CA VAL A 37 -7.10 -3.28 -6.66
C VAL A 37 -6.12 -3.86 -7.68
N LEU A 38 -5.12 -4.60 -7.21
CA LEU A 38 -4.15 -5.28 -8.07
C LEU A 38 -4.47 -6.77 -8.16
N VAL A 39 -4.82 -7.24 -9.35
CA VAL A 39 -5.17 -8.64 -9.63
C VAL A 39 -4.14 -9.26 -10.58
N GLY A 40 -3.83 -10.54 -10.40
CA GLY A 40 -2.94 -11.29 -11.27
C GLY A 40 -2.41 -12.55 -10.61
N GLU A 41 -1.70 -13.38 -11.36
CA GLU A 41 -1.15 -14.66 -10.93
C GLU A 41 -0.19 -14.56 -9.74
N ALA A 42 0.02 -15.67 -9.03
CA ALA A 42 1.05 -15.75 -8.00
C ALA A 42 2.45 -15.45 -8.60
N GLY A 43 3.28 -14.69 -7.87
CA GLY A 43 4.65 -14.39 -8.31
C GLY A 43 4.83 -13.22 -9.29
N VAL A 44 3.77 -12.64 -9.88
CA VAL A 44 3.88 -11.52 -10.86
C VAL A 44 4.33 -10.17 -10.28
N GLY A 45 4.76 -10.12 -9.01
CA GLY A 45 5.29 -8.89 -8.40
C GLY A 45 4.23 -7.88 -7.93
N LYS A 46 2.99 -8.31 -7.65
CA LYS A 46 1.94 -7.43 -7.08
C LYS A 46 2.40 -6.75 -5.78
N SER A 47 2.93 -7.53 -4.85
CA SER A 47 3.43 -7.02 -3.56
C SER A 47 4.63 -6.09 -3.74
N THR A 48 5.47 -6.32 -4.74
CA THR A 48 6.57 -5.42 -5.09
C THR A 48 6.03 -4.07 -5.55
N LEU A 49 5.02 -4.05 -6.43
CA LEU A 49 4.38 -2.80 -6.85
C LEU A 49 3.76 -2.03 -5.67
N VAL A 50 3.01 -2.70 -4.80
CA VAL A 50 2.41 -2.05 -3.62
C VAL A 50 3.48 -1.45 -2.72
N ARG A 51 4.59 -2.15 -2.48
CA ARG A 51 5.70 -1.63 -1.67
C ARG A 51 6.37 -0.42 -2.30
N THR A 52 6.53 -0.39 -3.62
CA THR A 52 7.05 0.78 -4.33
C THR A 52 6.08 1.96 -4.24
N LEU A 53 4.77 1.73 -4.45
CA LEU A 53 3.73 2.76 -4.29
C LEU A 53 3.73 3.34 -2.88
N ALA A 54 3.76 2.49 -1.86
CA ALA A 54 3.82 2.89 -0.46
C ALA A 54 4.99 3.84 -0.19
N LYS A 55 6.21 3.49 -0.65
CA LYS A 55 7.39 4.34 -0.49
C LYS A 55 7.22 5.72 -1.12
N THR A 56 6.60 5.80 -2.30
CA THR A 56 6.31 7.08 -2.95
C THR A 56 5.30 7.90 -2.15
N LEU A 57 4.19 7.29 -1.70
CA LEU A 57 3.18 8.00 -0.90
C LEU A 57 3.72 8.46 0.47
N GLU A 58 4.56 7.66 1.11
CA GLU A 58 5.28 8.05 2.33
C GLU A 58 6.21 9.25 2.08
N SER A 59 6.90 9.27 0.94
CA SER A 59 7.76 10.39 0.54
C SER A 59 6.95 11.68 0.33
N ASP A 60 5.69 11.53 -0.11
CA ASP A 60 4.70 12.61 -0.22
C ASP A 60 4.03 12.96 1.13
N LYS A 61 4.60 12.50 2.26
CA LYS A 61 4.11 12.72 3.64
C LYS A 61 2.71 12.15 3.91
N ARG A 62 2.26 11.17 3.12
CA ARG A 62 1.00 10.46 3.40
C ARG A 62 1.26 9.33 4.38
N THR A 63 0.34 9.13 5.32
CA THR A 63 0.40 7.97 6.23
C THR A 63 0.07 6.70 5.45
N VAL A 64 0.92 5.68 5.60
CA VAL A 64 0.73 4.37 4.96
C VAL A 64 0.66 3.28 6.02
N TRP A 65 -0.32 2.39 5.87
CA TRP A 65 -0.46 1.20 6.70
C TRP A 65 -0.60 -0.04 5.82
N PHE A 66 0.14 -1.09 6.17
CA PHE A 66 -0.03 -2.41 5.58
C PHE A 66 -0.93 -3.25 6.47
N VAL A 67 -2.01 -3.77 5.89
CA VAL A 67 -2.93 -4.71 6.54
C VAL A 67 -2.91 -6.04 5.79
N LEU A 68 -3.10 -7.13 6.53
CA LEU A 68 -3.24 -8.47 5.94
C LEU A 68 -4.73 -8.84 5.91
N GLY A 69 -5.28 -9.04 4.72
CA GLY A 69 -6.55 -9.71 4.56
C GLY A 69 -6.33 -11.22 4.49
N THR A 70 -7.05 -11.99 5.29
CA THR A 70 -7.10 -13.45 5.22
C THR A 70 -8.53 -13.89 4.97
N GLU A 71 -8.70 -15.02 4.29
CA GLU A 71 -10.04 -15.58 4.04
C GLU A 71 -10.77 -15.90 5.36
N THR A 72 -10.06 -16.42 6.36
CA THR A 72 -10.60 -16.70 7.70
C THR A 72 -11.19 -15.45 8.37
N GLY A 73 -10.63 -14.27 8.11
CA GLY A 73 -11.08 -13.01 8.68
C GLY A 73 -12.27 -12.37 7.96
N ARG A 74 -12.80 -12.98 6.88
CA ARG A 74 -13.85 -12.38 6.03
C ARG A 74 -15.14 -12.02 6.79
N ASP A 75 -15.47 -12.79 7.83
CA ASP A 75 -16.70 -12.64 8.61
C ASP A 75 -16.55 -11.57 9.70
N VAL A 76 -15.38 -10.95 9.84
CA VAL A 76 -15.10 -9.86 10.79
C VAL A 76 -15.00 -8.54 10.02
N PRO A 77 -16.09 -7.73 9.97
CA PRO A 77 -16.06 -6.43 9.30
C PRO A 77 -14.93 -5.57 9.83
N PHE A 78 -14.12 -5.02 8.92
CA PHE A 78 -12.97 -4.18 9.24
C PHE A 78 -11.93 -4.80 10.19
N GLY A 79 -11.96 -6.12 10.43
CA GLY A 79 -11.06 -6.78 11.39
C GLY A 79 -9.58 -6.57 11.10
N ALA A 80 -9.21 -6.50 9.81
CA ALA A 80 -7.84 -6.21 9.37
C ALA A 80 -7.35 -4.80 9.78
N PHE A 81 -8.28 -3.86 10.05
CA PHE A 81 -8.00 -2.47 10.39
C PHE A 81 -8.11 -2.16 11.88
N TYR A 82 -8.55 -3.10 12.73
CA TYR A 82 -8.74 -2.84 14.16
C TYR A 82 -7.47 -2.27 14.84
N ARG A 83 -6.28 -2.72 14.42
CA ARG A 83 -5.00 -2.23 14.94
C ARG A 83 -4.66 -0.78 14.56
N LEU A 84 -5.43 -0.18 13.65
CA LEU A 84 -5.26 1.20 13.22
C LEU A 84 -6.17 2.16 13.99
N VAL A 85 -7.12 1.65 14.79
CA VAL A 85 -8.03 2.45 15.60
C VAL A 85 -7.36 2.69 16.97
N PRO A 86 -7.13 3.97 17.36
CA PRO A 86 -6.61 4.27 18.69
C PRO A 86 -7.60 3.77 19.76
N PRO A 87 -7.12 3.17 20.87
CA PRO A 87 -7.98 2.57 21.89
C PRO A 87 -8.93 3.57 22.57
N ASP A 88 -8.67 4.88 22.45
CA ASP A 88 -9.42 5.96 23.11
C ASP A 88 -10.55 6.54 22.25
N THR A 89 -10.89 5.90 21.13
CA THR A 89 -11.98 6.36 20.23
C THR A 89 -13.28 5.57 20.38
N ALA A 90 -13.34 4.63 21.33
CA ALA A 90 -14.56 3.91 21.68
C ALA A 90 -15.48 4.82 22.51
N HIS A 91 -16.25 5.69 21.84
CA HIS A 91 -17.40 6.32 22.46
C HIS A 91 -18.59 5.38 22.30
N GLU A 92 -19.05 4.80 23.40
CA GLU A 92 -20.32 4.07 23.41
C GLU A 92 -21.44 5.06 23.06
N PRO A 93 -22.28 4.77 22.04
CA PRO A 93 -23.44 5.61 21.75
C PRO A 93 -24.45 5.49 22.91
N PRO A 94 -25.12 6.59 23.29
CA PRO A 94 -26.10 6.59 24.39
C PRO A 94 -27.35 5.76 24.08
#